data_AF-A0A1S4CRL2-F1
#
_entry.id   AF-A0A1S4CRL2-F1
#
_cell.length_a   1.000
_cell.length_b   1.000
_cell.length_c   1.000
_cell.angle_alpha   90.00
_cell.angle_beta   90.00
_cell.angle_gamma   90.00
#
_symmetry.space_group_name_H-M   'P 1'
#
loop_
_entity.id
_entity.type
_entity.pdbx_description
1 polymer ?
#
loop_
_entity_poly.entity_id
_entity_poly.type
_entity_poly.pdbx_seq_one_letter_code
_entity_poly.pdbx_strand_id
1 'polypeptide(L)'
;MTIKLVVGECTLNVVSAYAPQVGLDEEIKKRFWEGLDDIIRSIPPSERLFVGGDFNSHIGSSTVGYTEVHGGYDIGERNGGGTSLLDFVKAFDLVIANSSFPKRDEHLAAREVLGISSGRTGGHKGDWWWNAVVQDKVETKKAAYLRFVGSSGEEEKRANNKVEAKKAAYLRFVGSSGEEERRANNERYKVARREAKMAVIEAKTATFARL
;
A
#
# COMPACT_ATOMS: atom_id res chain seq x y z
N MET A 1 10.24 -12.83 -8.52
CA MET A 1 10.81 -12.22 -9.75
C MET A 1 12.10 -11.52 -9.37
N THR A 2 13.15 -11.64 -10.18
CA THR A 2 14.44 -10.97 -9.94
C THR A 2 14.82 -10.15 -11.16
N ILE A 3 15.23 -8.91 -10.94
CA ILE A 3 15.71 -8.00 -12.00
C ILE A 3 17.10 -7.53 -11.62
N LYS A 4 18.04 -7.70 -12.54
CA LYS A 4 19.41 -7.18 -12.42
C LYS A 4 19.58 -5.97 -13.32
N LEU A 5 19.99 -4.84 -12.75
CA LEU A 5 20.20 -3.57 -13.44
C LEU A 5 21.66 -3.16 -13.29
N VAL A 6 22.32 -2.88 -14.41
CA VAL A 6 23.69 -2.36 -14.42
C VAL A 6 23.64 -0.89 -14.83
N VAL A 7 24.07 -0.01 -13.93
CA VAL A 7 24.08 1.45 -14.15
C VAL A 7 25.48 1.96 -13.86
N GLY A 8 26.24 2.22 -14.92
CA GLY A 8 27.68 2.53 -14.81
C GLY A 8 28.44 1.34 -14.22
N GLU A 9 29.22 1.60 -13.16
CA GLU A 9 29.96 0.57 -12.42
C GLU A 9 29.13 -0.07 -11.28
N CYS A 10 27.90 0.40 -11.07
CA CYS A 10 27.02 -0.10 -10.01
C CYS A 10 26.06 -1.15 -10.55
N THR A 11 25.99 -2.30 -9.88
CA THR A 11 25.01 -3.34 -10.15
C THR A 11 23.96 -3.39 -9.04
N LEU A 12 22.69 -3.32 -9.42
CA LEU A 12 21.54 -3.35 -8.53
C LEU A 12 20.70 -4.60 -8.81
N ASN A 13 20.32 -5.31 -7.75
CA ASN A 13 19.44 -6.45 -7.78
C ASN A 13 18.14 -6.11 -7.09
N VAL A 14 17.04 -6.23 -7.81
CA VAL A 14 15.69 -6.04 -7.27
C VAL A 14 14.98 -7.39 -7.24
N VAL A 15 14.68 -7.87 -6.04
CA VAL A 15 13.91 -9.08 -5.80
C VAL A 15 12.49 -8.68 -5.41
N SER A 16 11.52 -9.14 -6.19
CA SER A 16 10.11 -9.01 -5.87
C SER A 16 9.55 -10.36 -5.43
N ALA A 17 8.98 -10.40 -4.22
CA ALA A 17 8.46 -11.60 -3.58
C ALA A 17 7.00 -11.42 -3.14
N TYR A 18 6.23 -12.51 -3.18
CA TYR A 18 4.89 -12.57 -2.61
C TYR A 18 4.83 -13.78 -1.68
N ALA A 19 4.83 -13.54 -0.37
CA ALA A 19 4.89 -14.61 0.60
C ALA A 19 3.52 -15.30 0.76
N PRO A 20 3.51 -16.60 1.07
CA PRO A 20 2.29 -17.31 1.44
C PRO A 20 1.52 -16.65 2.59
N GLN A 21 0.19 -16.77 2.56
CA GLN A 21 -0.67 -16.25 3.62
C GLN A 21 -0.47 -17.04 4.94
N VAL A 22 -0.73 -16.39 6.08
CA VAL A 22 -0.51 -16.93 7.44
C VAL A 22 -1.18 -18.30 7.67
N GLY A 23 -2.31 -18.59 7.03
CA GLY A 23 -3.04 -19.85 7.17
C GLY A 23 -2.62 -20.98 6.21
N LEU A 24 -1.59 -20.77 5.38
CA LEU A 24 -1.10 -21.79 4.46
C LEU A 24 -0.18 -22.80 5.17
N ASP A 25 -0.02 -23.97 4.55
CA ASP A 25 0.86 -25.05 5.01
C ASP A 25 2.29 -24.56 5.28
N GLU A 26 2.86 -25.02 6.41
CA GLU A 26 4.21 -24.64 6.83
C GLU A 26 5.29 -25.12 5.86
N GLU A 27 5.08 -26.23 5.14
CA GLU A 27 6.01 -26.70 4.12
C GLU A 27 6.06 -25.72 2.94
N ILE A 28 4.93 -25.11 2.56
CA ILE A 28 4.89 -24.10 1.49
C ILE A 28 5.62 -22.83 1.94
N LYS A 29 5.41 -22.39 3.19
CA LYS A 29 6.14 -21.25 3.75
C LYS A 29 7.64 -21.51 3.82
N LYS A 30 8.03 -22.71 4.25
CA LYS A 30 9.42 -23.13 4.30
C LYS A 30 10.07 -23.07 2.92
N ARG A 31 9.45 -23.68 1.90
CA ARG A 31 9.96 -23.64 0.52
C ARG A 31 10.08 -22.21 -0.02
N PHE A 32 9.15 -21.32 0.34
CA PHE A 32 9.24 -19.91 -0.02
C PHE A 32 10.49 -19.25 0.58
N TRP A 33 10.73 -19.43 1.88
CA TRP A 33 11.89 -18.83 2.55
C TRP A 33 13.22 -19.42 2.08
N GLU A 34 13.29 -20.74 1.85
CA GLU A 34 14.46 -21.41 1.28
C GLU A 34 14.77 -20.86 -0.12
N GLY A 35 13.77 -20.75 -1.00
CA GLY A 35 13.97 -20.18 -2.33
C GLY A 35 14.40 -18.71 -2.32
N LEU A 36 13.91 -17.93 -1.34
CA LEU A 36 14.34 -16.53 -1.19
C LEU A 36 15.78 -16.43 -0.65
N ASP A 37 16.13 -17.28 0.31
CA ASP A 37 17.49 -17.40 0.87
C ASP A 37 18.51 -17.76 -0.22
N ASP A 38 18.20 -18.75 -1.07
CA ASP A 38 19.04 -19.14 -2.21
C ASP A 38 19.26 -17.98 -3.20
N ILE A 39 18.18 -17.24 -3.53
CA ILE A 39 18.26 -16.08 -4.42
C ILE A 39 19.19 -15.02 -3.83
N ILE A 40 19.02 -14.66 -2.56
CA ILE A 40 19.84 -13.61 -1.95
C ILE A 40 21.29 -14.04 -1.82
N ARG A 41 21.56 -15.30 -1.45
CA ARG A 41 22.92 -15.86 -1.38
C ARG A 41 23.63 -15.89 -2.74
N SER A 42 22.88 -16.00 -3.83
CA SER A 42 23.46 -15.98 -5.18
C SER A 42 23.97 -14.59 -5.60
N ILE A 43 23.58 -13.53 -4.88
CA ILE A 43 23.95 -12.15 -5.19
C ILE A 43 25.28 -11.81 -4.51
N PRO A 44 26.31 -11.34 -5.24
CA PRO A 44 27.57 -10.96 -4.65
C PRO A 44 27.40 -9.81 -3.64
N PRO A 45 28.09 -9.84 -2.48
CA PRO A 45 28.03 -8.77 -1.48
C PRO A 45 28.48 -7.39 -1.98
N SER A 46 29.21 -7.33 -3.10
CA SER A 46 29.60 -6.08 -3.76
C SER A 46 28.47 -5.41 -4.52
N GLU A 47 27.41 -6.14 -4.86
CA GLU A 47 26.24 -5.63 -5.58
C GLU A 47 25.19 -5.09 -4.59
N ARG A 48 24.38 -4.12 -5.02
CA ARG A 48 23.29 -3.58 -4.19
C ARG A 48 22.07 -4.48 -4.29
N LEU A 49 21.40 -4.74 -3.16
CA LEU A 49 20.20 -5.58 -3.08
C LEU A 49 19.01 -4.78 -2.54
N PHE A 50 17.88 -4.89 -3.24
CA PHE A 50 16.58 -4.40 -2.80
C PHE A 50 15.57 -5.52 -2.88
N VAL A 51 14.92 -5.82 -1.75
CA VAL A 51 13.83 -6.77 -1.69
C VAL A 51 12.52 -6.01 -1.47
N GLY A 52 11.54 -6.28 -2.30
CA GLY A 52 10.22 -5.67 -2.22
C GLY A 52 9.11 -6.69 -2.46
N GLY A 53 7.88 -6.25 -2.24
CA GLY A 53 6.69 -7.06 -2.41
C GLY A 53 5.89 -7.19 -1.12
N ASP A 54 4.98 -8.17 -1.09
CA ASP A 54 4.07 -8.39 0.04
C ASP A 54 4.45 -9.69 0.74
N PHE A 55 4.95 -9.55 1.97
CA PHE A 55 5.37 -10.68 2.79
C PHE A 55 4.24 -11.23 3.67
N ASN A 56 3.02 -10.69 3.59
CA ASN A 56 1.89 -11.11 4.43
C ASN A 56 2.25 -11.21 5.93
N SER A 57 3.18 -10.35 6.36
CA SER A 57 3.88 -10.43 7.64
C SER A 57 3.60 -9.19 8.47
N HIS A 58 3.30 -9.39 9.74
CA HIS A 58 3.12 -8.30 10.70
C HIS A 58 4.32 -8.31 11.65
N ILE A 59 5.24 -7.36 11.48
CA ILE A 59 6.45 -7.28 12.33
C ILE A 59 6.17 -6.67 13.72
N GLY A 60 5.04 -5.96 13.83
CA GLY A 60 4.55 -5.33 15.05
C GLY A 60 5.30 -4.06 15.43
N SER A 61 4.91 -3.41 16.53
CA SER A 61 5.57 -2.20 17.03
C SER A 61 6.81 -2.48 17.89
N SER A 62 6.91 -3.68 18.46
CA SER A 62 8.05 -4.06 19.30
C SER A 62 9.33 -4.17 18.47
N THR A 63 10.39 -3.50 18.92
CA THR A 63 11.74 -3.59 18.34
C THR A 63 12.66 -4.52 19.12
N VAL A 64 12.19 -5.09 20.23
CA VAL A 64 13.00 -5.93 21.13
C VAL A 64 13.58 -7.11 20.35
N GLY A 65 14.92 -7.22 20.36
CA GLY A 65 15.68 -8.26 19.65
C GLY A 65 16.04 -7.95 18.19
N TYR A 66 15.55 -6.83 17.65
CA TYR A 66 15.64 -6.49 16.22
C TYR A 66 15.88 -4.99 15.97
N THR A 67 16.47 -4.28 16.93
CA THR A 67 16.69 -2.82 16.88
C THR A 67 17.53 -2.36 15.68
N GLU A 68 18.39 -3.23 15.18
CA GLU A 68 19.28 -3.01 14.04
C GLU A 68 18.58 -3.10 12.68
N VAL A 69 17.45 -3.82 12.61
CA VAL A 69 16.69 -4.05 11.36
C VAL A 69 15.32 -3.38 11.33
N HIS A 70 14.79 -2.99 12.50
CA HIS A 70 13.43 -2.50 12.68
C HIS A 70 13.41 -1.03 13.12
N GLY A 71 12.85 -0.16 12.27
CA GLY A 71 12.84 1.29 12.45
C GLY A 71 11.85 1.86 13.50
N GLY A 72 10.97 1.03 14.05
CA GLY A 72 10.18 1.33 15.24
C GLY A 72 8.87 2.08 15.02
N TYR A 73 8.49 2.34 13.77
CA TYR A 73 7.24 3.02 13.40
C TYR A 73 6.15 2.07 12.88
N ASP A 74 6.39 0.77 12.87
CA ASP A 74 5.36 -0.21 12.53
C ASP A 74 4.36 -0.38 13.67
N ILE A 75 3.15 -0.84 13.31
CA ILE A 75 1.97 -0.79 14.18
C ILE A 75 1.33 -2.18 14.24
N GLY A 76 0.85 -2.57 15.42
CA GLY A 76 0.15 -3.83 15.64
C GLY A 76 1.00 -4.87 16.36
N GLU A 77 0.46 -6.08 16.47
CA GLU A 77 1.15 -7.21 17.09
C GLU A 77 1.95 -8.01 16.06
N ARG A 78 3.08 -8.53 16.50
CA ARG A 78 3.94 -9.36 15.66
C ARG A 78 3.31 -10.74 15.46
N ASN A 79 3.23 -11.22 14.22
CA ASN A 79 2.82 -12.59 13.91
C ASN A 79 4.03 -13.50 13.60
N GLY A 80 3.79 -14.80 13.41
CA GLY A 80 4.84 -15.77 13.09
C GLY A 80 5.64 -15.39 11.84
N GLY A 81 4.96 -15.00 10.75
CA GLY A 81 5.61 -14.54 9.52
C GLY A 81 6.45 -13.28 9.71
N GLY A 82 6.00 -12.34 10.54
CA GLY A 82 6.78 -11.14 10.91
C GLY A 82 8.04 -11.46 11.69
N THR A 83 8.01 -12.51 12.51
CA THR A 83 9.22 -13.00 13.19
C THR A 83 10.21 -13.60 12.18
N SER A 84 9.73 -14.48 11.28
CA SER A 84 10.57 -15.04 10.22
C SER A 84 11.17 -13.97 9.30
N LEU A 85 10.41 -12.94 8.96
CA LEU A 85 10.90 -11.81 8.16
C LEU A 85 12.00 -11.05 8.91
N LEU A 86 11.84 -10.81 10.21
CA LEU A 86 12.85 -10.10 11.00
C LEU A 86 14.13 -10.93 11.17
N ASP A 87 14.02 -12.23 11.43
CA ASP A 87 15.16 -13.15 11.50
C ASP A 87 15.91 -13.20 10.16
N PHE A 88 15.17 -13.25 9.05
CA PHE A 88 15.74 -13.22 7.70
C PHE A 88 16.47 -11.91 7.42
N VAL A 89 15.83 -10.76 7.68
CA VAL A 89 16.43 -9.44 7.46
C VAL A 89 17.70 -9.28 8.31
N LYS A 90 17.68 -9.77 9.56
CA LYS A 90 18.84 -9.77 10.46
C LYS A 90 19.97 -10.68 9.97
N ALA A 91 19.67 -11.86 9.45
CA ALA A 91 20.67 -12.80 8.95
C ALA A 91 21.45 -12.27 7.73
N PHE A 92 20.84 -11.37 6.95
CA PHE A 92 21.45 -10.76 5.76
C PHE A 92 21.89 -9.30 5.96
N ASP A 93 21.93 -8.82 7.22
CA ASP A 93 22.28 -7.43 7.57
C ASP A 93 21.46 -6.38 6.77
N LEU A 94 20.19 -6.68 6.52
CA LEU A 94 19.24 -5.83 5.82
C LEU A 94 18.47 -4.93 6.80
N VAL A 95 17.71 -3.96 6.28
CA VAL A 95 16.85 -3.08 7.08
C VAL A 95 15.47 -3.00 6.47
N ILE A 96 14.42 -3.09 7.31
CA ILE A 96 13.03 -2.94 6.86
C ILE A 96 12.72 -1.45 6.70
N ALA A 97 12.94 -0.93 5.50
CA ALA A 97 12.74 0.49 5.21
C ALA A 97 11.33 1.01 5.56
N ASN A 98 10.27 0.22 5.33
CA ASN A 98 8.89 0.64 5.63
C ASN A 98 8.63 0.87 7.13
N SER A 99 9.41 0.21 8.00
CA SER A 99 9.30 0.33 9.46
C SER A 99 10.00 1.57 10.03
N SER A 100 10.79 2.27 9.21
CA SER A 100 11.56 3.46 9.59
C SER A 100 10.83 4.78 9.35
N PHE A 101 9.61 4.74 8.82
CA PHE A 101 8.82 5.94 8.52
C PHE A 101 7.57 6.04 9.40
N PRO A 102 7.34 7.19 10.07
CA PRO A 102 6.12 7.41 10.84
C PRO A 102 4.89 7.31 9.92
N LYS A 103 3.94 6.47 10.31
CA LYS A 103 2.64 6.38 9.62
C LYS A 103 1.80 7.62 9.99
N ARG A 104 1.06 8.17 9.03
CA ARG A 104 0.18 9.35 9.27
C ARG A 104 -1.09 8.96 10.01
N ASP A 105 -1.63 9.86 10.83
CA ASP A 105 -2.88 9.67 11.58
C ASP A 105 -4.09 9.33 10.70
N GLU A 106 -4.10 9.77 9.44
CA GLU A 106 -5.15 9.44 8.47
C GLU A 106 -5.25 7.92 8.19
N HIS A 107 -4.16 7.16 8.36
CA HIS A 107 -4.15 5.69 8.25
C HIS A 107 -4.57 5.01 9.56
N LEU A 108 -4.40 5.69 10.71
CA LEU A 108 -4.92 5.26 12.01
C LEU A 108 -6.44 5.42 12.09
N ALA A 109 -6.97 6.53 11.55
CA ALA A 109 -8.40 6.79 11.48
C ALA A 109 -9.17 5.73 10.68
N ALA A 110 -8.57 5.18 9.62
CA ALA A 110 -9.16 4.06 8.89
C ALA A 110 -9.28 2.80 9.77
N ARG A 111 -8.32 2.53 10.66
CA ARG A 111 -8.35 1.40 11.60
C ARG A 111 -9.33 1.61 12.75
N GLU A 112 -9.51 2.84 13.21
CA GLU A 112 -10.51 3.20 14.22
C GLU A 112 -11.94 3.17 13.66
N VAL A 113 -12.13 3.68 12.44
CA VAL A 113 -13.45 3.76 11.77
C VAL A 113 -13.84 2.43 11.11
N LEU A 114 -12.89 1.67 10.56
CA LEU A 114 -13.16 0.41 9.83
C LEU A 114 -12.83 -0.86 10.65
N GLY A 115 -12.23 -0.71 11.84
CA GLY A 115 -11.79 -1.84 12.67
C GLY A 115 -10.55 -2.57 12.14
N ILE A 116 -9.95 -3.41 12.98
CA ILE A 116 -8.92 -4.38 12.58
C ILE A 116 -9.63 -5.69 12.23
N SER A 117 -9.52 -6.16 10.98
CA SER A 117 -9.94 -7.51 10.64
C SER A 117 -8.92 -8.52 11.19
N SER A 118 -9.05 -8.90 12.46
CA SER A 118 -8.36 -10.09 12.96
C SER A 118 -8.98 -11.31 12.29
N GLY A 119 -8.27 -11.91 11.33
CA GLY A 119 -8.68 -13.16 10.71
C GLY A 119 -8.66 -14.29 11.73
N ARG A 120 -9.76 -14.48 12.45
CA ARG A 120 -9.98 -15.69 13.25
C ARG A 120 -10.25 -16.84 12.30
N THR A 121 -9.36 -17.82 12.35
CA THR A 121 -9.46 -19.13 11.73
C THR A 121 -10.61 -19.92 12.38
N GLY A 122 -11.80 -19.85 11.79
CA GLY A 122 -12.95 -20.67 12.15
C GLY A 122 -13.73 -21.03 10.90
N GLY A 123 -13.76 -22.32 10.57
CA GLY A 123 -14.18 -22.82 9.27
C GLY A 123 -15.65 -22.58 8.94
N HIS A 124 -15.94 -21.57 8.13
CA HIS A 124 -17.08 -21.54 7.23
C HIS A 124 -16.67 -20.77 5.98
N LYS A 125 -16.41 -21.51 4.88
CA LYS A 125 -16.00 -20.96 3.58
C LYS A 125 -17.14 -20.27 2.79
N GLY A 126 -18.27 -19.98 3.45
CA GLY A 126 -19.50 -19.50 2.81
C GLY A 126 -19.78 -18.00 2.95
N ASP A 127 -19.28 -17.33 4.00
CA ASP A 127 -19.84 -16.02 4.40
C ASP A 127 -18.79 -14.94 4.67
N TRP A 128 -17.83 -14.76 3.76
CA TRP A 128 -16.86 -13.65 3.87
C TRP A 128 -17.05 -12.60 2.77
N TRP A 129 -17.81 -11.57 3.17
CA TRP A 129 -18.06 -10.28 2.52
C TRP A 129 -18.78 -10.25 1.17
N TRP A 130 -18.79 -11.32 0.37
CA TRP A 130 -19.48 -11.30 -0.92
C TRP A 130 -20.73 -12.17 -0.90
N ASN A 131 -21.87 -11.60 -0.53
CA ASN A 131 -23.19 -12.25 -0.60
C ASN A 131 -24.10 -11.51 -1.59
N ALA A 132 -25.26 -12.10 -1.90
CA ALA A 132 -26.22 -11.53 -2.85
C ALA A 132 -26.61 -10.09 -2.50
N VAL A 133 -26.69 -9.75 -1.21
CA VAL A 133 -26.99 -8.39 -0.74
C VAL A 133 -25.83 -7.42 -1.01
N VAL A 134 -24.59 -7.85 -0.82
CA VAL A 134 -23.41 -7.03 -1.11
C VAL A 134 -23.23 -6.87 -2.62
N GLN A 135 -23.46 -7.93 -3.39
CA GLN A 135 -23.41 -7.88 -4.84
C GLN A 135 -24.47 -6.93 -5.40
N ASP A 136 -25.71 -7.00 -4.92
CA ASP A 136 -26.79 -6.10 -5.29
C ASP A 136 -26.49 -4.62 -4.92
N LYS A 137 -25.93 -4.38 -3.74
CA LYS A 137 -25.48 -3.05 -3.33
C LYS A 137 -24.33 -2.53 -4.20
N VAL A 138 -23.41 -3.39 -4.61
CA VAL A 138 -22.30 -3.02 -5.51
C VAL A 138 -22.82 -2.73 -6.91
N GLU A 139 -23.72 -3.54 -7.45
CA GLU A 139 -24.34 -3.31 -8.76
C GLU A 139 -25.19 -2.02 -8.76
N THR A 140 -25.97 -1.78 -7.70
CA THR A 140 -26.69 -0.53 -7.51
C THR A 140 -25.75 0.68 -7.47
N LYS A 141 -24.62 0.54 -6.77
CA LYS A 141 -23.59 1.58 -6.70
C LYS A 141 -22.87 1.79 -8.03
N LYS A 142 -22.61 0.73 -8.81
CA LYS A 142 -22.05 0.81 -10.16
C LYS A 142 -23.02 1.50 -11.12
N ALA A 143 -24.31 1.14 -11.06
CA ALA A 143 -25.35 1.78 -11.87
C ALA A 143 -25.55 3.25 -11.49
N ALA A 144 -25.46 3.60 -10.20
CA ALA A 144 -25.46 4.99 -9.73
C ALA A 144 -24.21 5.74 -10.20
N TYR A 145 -23.04 5.10 -10.20
CA TYR A 145 -21.80 5.69 -10.72
C TYR A 145 -21.83 5.90 -12.24
N LEU A 146 -22.38 4.95 -13.00
CA LEU A 146 -22.56 5.10 -14.45
C LEU A 146 -23.57 6.20 -14.78
N ARG A 147 -24.64 6.32 -13.99
CA ARG A 147 -25.59 7.43 -14.09
C ARG A 147 -24.97 8.76 -13.69
N PHE A 148 -24.12 8.80 -12.67
CA PHE A 148 -23.30 9.95 -12.31
C PHE A 148 -22.43 10.33 -13.50
N VAL A 149 -21.53 9.46 -13.97
CA VAL A 149 -20.63 9.73 -15.13
C VAL A 149 -21.38 10.13 -16.41
N GLY A 150 -22.64 9.71 -16.57
CA GLY A 150 -23.50 10.07 -17.70
C GLY A 150 -24.42 11.30 -17.49
N SER A 151 -24.47 11.90 -16.29
CA SER A 151 -25.36 13.01 -15.97
C SER A 151 -24.66 14.37 -16.17
N SER A 152 -25.23 15.26 -16.97
CA SER A 152 -24.63 16.58 -17.24
C SER A 152 -24.86 17.61 -16.12
N GLY A 153 -24.73 17.23 -14.84
CA GLY A 153 -24.99 18.09 -13.68
C GLY A 153 -23.90 19.13 -13.41
N GLU A 154 -24.27 20.32 -12.93
CA GLU A 154 -23.31 21.41 -12.61
C GLU A 154 -22.33 21.06 -11.48
N GLU A 155 -22.79 20.31 -10.48
CA GLU A 155 -21.96 19.80 -9.37
C GLU A 155 -20.89 18.81 -9.85
N GLU A 156 -21.22 18.01 -10.88
CA GLU A 156 -20.29 17.07 -11.50
C GLU A 156 -19.24 17.78 -12.35
N LYS A 157 -19.64 18.80 -13.13
CA LYS A 157 -18.68 19.67 -13.84
C LYS A 157 -17.70 20.30 -12.86
N ARG A 158 -18.18 20.76 -11.69
CA ARG A 158 -17.32 21.30 -10.62
C ARG A 158 -16.35 20.23 -10.08
N ALA A 159 -16.84 19.04 -9.74
CA ALA A 159 -15.99 17.96 -9.24
C ALA A 159 -14.95 17.50 -10.27
N ASN A 160 -15.37 17.33 -11.52
CA ASN A 160 -14.50 16.93 -12.62
C ASN A 160 -13.43 17.99 -12.92
N ASN A 161 -13.81 19.27 -12.95
CA ASN A 161 -12.87 20.38 -13.10
C ASN A 161 -11.80 20.39 -11.99
N LYS A 162 -12.19 20.08 -10.74
CA LYS A 162 -11.23 19.96 -9.63
C LYS A 162 -10.32 18.74 -9.77
N VAL A 163 -10.82 17.62 -10.28
CA VAL A 163 -10.02 16.42 -10.58
C VAL A 163 -9.00 16.71 -11.70
N GLU A 164 -9.41 17.41 -12.75
CA GLU A 164 -8.50 17.82 -13.84
C GLU A 164 -7.46 18.84 -13.36
N ALA A 165 -7.86 19.81 -12.53
CA ALA A 165 -6.93 20.74 -11.90
C ALA A 165 -5.88 20.03 -11.03
N LYS A 166 -6.29 18.98 -10.30
CA LYS A 166 -5.36 18.10 -9.56
C LYS A 166 -4.39 17.38 -10.50
N LYS A 167 -4.87 16.81 -11.62
CA LYS A 167 -4.01 16.14 -12.61
C LYS A 167 -2.98 17.11 -13.20
N ALA A 168 -3.41 18.32 -13.57
CA ALA A 168 -2.52 19.37 -14.08
C ALA A 168 -1.48 19.81 -13.05
N ALA A 169 -1.86 19.95 -11.77
CA ALA A 169 -0.94 20.28 -10.69
C ALA A 169 0.10 19.17 -10.44
N TYR A 170 -0.30 17.91 -10.57
CA TYR A 170 0.61 16.77 -10.46
C TYR A 170 1.63 16.73 -11.60
N LEU A 171 1.19 16.95 -12.85
CA LEU A 171 2.09 16.99 -14.01
C LEU A 171 3.14 18.10 -13.87
N ARG A 172 2.74 19.29 -13.39
CA ARG A 172 3.68 20.37 -13.10
C ARG A 172 4.68 20.01 -12.00
N PHE A 173 4.23 19.35 -10.94
CA PHE A 173 5.10 18.89 -9.86
C PHE A 173 6.15 17.88 -10.36
N VAL A 174 5.73 16.88 -11.15
CA VAL A 174 6.64 15.85 -11.68
C VAL A 174 7.58 16.41 -12.76
N GLY A 175 7.12 17.40 -13.54
CA GLY A 175 7.92 18.05 -14.58
C GLY A 175 8.81 19.21 -14.09
N SER A 176 8.84 19.51 -12.79
CA SER A 176 9.66 20.61 -12.26
C SER A 176 11.14 20.24 -12.26
N SER A 177 12.00 21.09 -12.82
CA SER A 177 13.45 20.90 -12.82
C SER A 177 14.16 21.62 -11.66
N GLY A 178 13.58 22.72 -11.16
CA GLY A 178 14.12 23.49 -10.03
C GLY A 178 13.59 23.06 -8.66
N GLU A 179 14.43 23.08 -7.62
CA GLU A 179 14.03 22.67 -6.26
C GLU A 179 12.95 23.55 -5.63
N GLU A 180 13.06 24.87 -5.75
CA GLU A 180 12.07 25.81 -5.21
C GLU A 180 10.73 25.69 -5.94
N GLU A 181 10.79 25.55 -7.26
CA GLU A 181 9.63 25.31 -8.11
C GLU A 181 8.95 23.99 -7.74
N ARG A 182 9.73 22.92 -7.50
CA ARG A 182 9.24 21.62 -7.05
C ARG A 182 8.55 21.69 -5.69
N ARG A 183 9.07 22.49 -4.73
CA ARG A 183 8.41 22.74 -3.44
C ARG A 183 7.08 23.47 -3.63
N ALA A 184 7.06 24.54 -4.40
CA ALA A 184 5.84 25.30 -4.68
C ALA A 184 4.79 24.45 -5.41
N ASN A 185 5.20 23.65 -6.38
CA ASN A 185 4.30 22.77 -7.14
C ASN A 185 3.79 21.59 -6.30
N ASN A 186 4.59 21.08 -5.35
CA ASN A 186 4.12 20.10 -4.37
C ASN A 186 2.99 20.65 -3.50
N GLU A 187 3.13 21.88 -2.99
CA GLU A 187 2.08 22.52 -2.18
C GLU A 187 0.81 22.76 -3.00
N ARG A 188 0.95 23.26 -4.24
CA ARG A 188 -0.18 23.43 -5.17
C ARG A 188 -0.88 22.10 -5.47
N TYR A 189 -0.14 21.01 -5.65
CA TYR A 189 -0.70 19.68 -5.83
C TYR A 189 -1.45 19.19 -4.59
N LYS A 190 -0.89 19.40 -3.38
CA LYS A 190 -1.55 19.01 -2.11
C LYS A 190 -2.90 19.72 -1.95
N VAL A 191 -2.95 21.03 -2.22
CA VAL A 191 -4.19 21.82 -2.18
C VAL A 191 -5.20 21.28 -3.20
N ALA A 192 -4.81 21.16 -4.48
CA ALA A 192 -5.70 20.66 -5.53
C ALA A 192 -6.20 19.23 -5.25
N ARG A 193 -5.37 18.37 -4.63
CA ARG A 193 -5.76 17.03 -4.21
C ARG A 193 -6.82 17.05 -3.11
N ARG A 194 -6.70 17.95 -2.12
CA ARG A 194 -7.70 18.11 -1.05
C ARG A 194 -9.01 18.62 -1.61
N GLU A 195 -8.96 19.65 -2.46
CA GLU A 195 -10.16 20.21 -3.11
C GLU A 195 -10.89 19.19 -3.98
N ALA A 196 -10.16 18.42 -4.80
CA ALA A 196 -10.77 17.36 -5.61
C ALA A 196 -11.40 16.27 -4.75
N LYS A 197 -10.74 15.88 -3.64
CA LYS A 197 -11.28 14.88 -2.71
C LYS A 197 -12.59 15.37 -2.07
N MET A 198 -12.63 16.62 -1.62
CA MET A 198 -13.84 17.22 -1.03
C MET A 198 -14.98 17.34 -2.04
N ALA A 199 -14.71 17.86 -3.24
CA ALA A 199 -15.73 18.01 -4.28
C ALA A 199 -16.34 16.65 -4.71
N VAL A 200 -15.51 15.60 -4.79
CA VAL A 200 -15.99 14.25 -5.09
C VAL A 200 -16.83 13.68 -3.95
N ILE A 201 -16.50 13.97 -2.69
CA ILE A 201 -17.32 13.56 -1.54
C ILE A 201 -18.66 14.28 -1.58
N GLU A 202 -18.67 15.60 -1.76
CA GLU A 202 -19.88 16.42 -1.85
C GLU A 202 -20.81 15.95 -2.97
N ALA A 203 -20.28 15.74 -4.18
CA ALA A 203 -21.05 15.25 -5.33
C ALA A 203 -21.64 13.85 -5.08
N LYS A 204 -20.88 12.96 -4.43
CA LYS A 204 -21.38 11.63 -4.03
C LYS A 204 -22.49 11.74 -2.99
N THR A 205 -22.29 12.54 -1.94
CA THR A 205 -23.29 12.73 -0.89
C THR A 205 -24.58 13.33 -1.45
N ALA A 206 -24.49 14.33 -2.33
CA ALA A 206 -25.66 14.92 -3.00
C ALA A 206 -26.39 13.90 -3.89
N THR A 207 -25.66 13.02 -4.57
CA THR A 207 -26.26 11.98 -5.42
C THR A 207 -26.93 10.89 -4.59
N PHE A 208 -26.31 10.46 -3.49
CA PHE A 208 -26.91 9.49 -2.57
C PHE A 208 -28.12 10.06 -1.83
N ALA A 209 -28.17 11.37 -1.58
CA ALA A 209 -29.35 12.02 -0.99
C ALA A 209 -30.53 12.15 -1.96
N ARG A 210 -30.32 11.95 -3.27
CA ARG A 210 -31.35 11.98 -4.32
C ARG A 210 -31.85 10.57 -4.71
N LEU A 211 -31.28 9.52 -4.12
CA LEU A 211 -31.70 8.11 -4.28
C LEU A 211 -32.67 7.73 -3.17
#